data_AF-A0A5R9KB58-F1
#
_entry.id   AF-A0A5R9KB58-F1
#
_cell.length_a   1.000
_cell.length_b   1.000
_cell.length_c   1.000
_cell.angle_alpha   90.00
_cell.angle_beta   90.00
_cell.angle_gamma   90.00
#
_symmetry.space_group_name_H-M   'P 1'
#
loop_
_entity.id
_entity.type
_entity.pdbx_description
1 polymer ?
#
loop_
_entity_poly.entity_id
_entity_poly.type
_entity_poly.pdbx_seq_one_letter_code
_entity_poly.pdbx_strand_id
1 'polypeptide(L)' 'MDFLSKSDLIGQYNVSTRRTFERLIGKEGKKILNWKAGQQRFTPKQVRQLRELIGEPLKREEKYG' A
#
# COMPACT_ATOMS: atom_id res chain seq x y z
N MET A 1 -1.40 13.11 12.45
CA MET A 1 -0.88 11.87 11.86
C MET A 1 -1.91 11.37 10.87
N ASP A 2 -1.66 11.57 9.58
CA ASP A 2 -2.61 11.17 8.54
C ASP A 2 -2.54 9.67 8.30
N PHE A 3 -3.66 8.98 8.48
CA PHE A 3 -3.79 7.56 8.22
C PHE A 3 -4.11 7.35 6.74
N LEU A 4 -3.35 6.48 6.07
CA LEU A 4 -3.54 6.18 4.65
C LEU A 4 -4.64 5.14 4.47
N SER A 5 -5.63 5.40 3.61
CA SER A 5 -6.67 4.42 3.36
C SER A 5 -6.13 3.24 2.54
N LYS A 6 -6.79 2.10 2.68
CA LYS A 6 -6.47 0.90 1.90
C LYS A 6 -6.54 1.10 0.40
N SER A 7 -7.54 1.85 -0.07
CA SER A 7 -7.70 2.18 -1.49
C SER A 7 -6.57 3.09 -1.98
N ASP A 8 -6.20 4.11 -1.20
CA ASP A 8 -5.11 5.02 -1.56
C ASP A 8 -3.76 4.30 -1.59
N LEU A 9 -3.50 3.45 -0.60
CA LEU A 9 -2.28 2.63 -0.56
C LEU A 9 -2.19 1.75 -1.80
N ILE A 10 -3.25 1.03 -2.17
CA ILE A 10 -3.28 0.20 -3.37
C ILE A 10 -3.06 1.06 -4.62
N GLY A 11 -3.71 2.22 -4.68
CA GLY A 11 -3.62 3.16 -5.81
C GLY A 11 -2.20 3.70 -6.05
N GLN A 12 -1.40 3.86 -4.99
CA GLN A 12 0.00 4.29 -5.11
C GLN A 12 0.87 3.28 -5.87
N TYR A 13 0.61 1.98 -5.69
CA TYR A 13 1.42 0.93 -6.32
C TYR A 13 1.02 0.61 -7.78
N ASN A 14 0.10 1.38 -8.35
CA ASN A 14 -0.36 1.28 -9.74
C ASN A 14 -0.74 -0.16 -10.17
N VAL A 15 -1.31 -0.93 -9.25
CA VAL A 15 -1.75 -2.30 -9.51
C VAL A 15 -3.20 -2.32 -9.97
N SER A 16 -3.50 -3.17 -10.96
CA SER A 16 -4.82 -3.25 -11.59
C SER A 16 -5.91 -3.83 -10.69
N THR A 17 -5.56 -4.59 -9.64
CA THR A 17 -6.55 -5.12 -8.69
C THR A 17 -5.99 -5.20 -7.27
N ARG A 18 -6.90 -5.19 -6.26
CA ARG A 18 -6.56 -5.50 -4.87
C ARG A 18 -5.87 -6.86 -4.73
N ARG A 19 -6.26 -7.85 -5.52
CA ARG A 19 -5.67 -9.20 -5.45
C ARG A 19 -4.21 -9.19 -5.93
N THR A 20 -3.89 -8.38 -6.93
CA THR A 20 -2.51 -8.15 -7.38
C THR A 20 -1.68 -7.49 -6.29
N PHE A 21 -2.22 -6.46 -5.63
CA PHE A 21 -1.56 -5.84 -4.48
C PHE A 21 -1.29 -6.83 -3.35
N GLU A 22 -2.28 -7.67 -3.02
CA GLU A 22 -2.14 -8.69 -1.97
C GLU A 22 -1.07 -9.74 -2.28
N ARG A 23 -0.84 -10.03 -3.57
CA ARG A 23 0.27 -10.88 -4.01
C ARG A 23 1.61 -10.16 -3.90
N LEU A 24 1.67 -8.89 -4.30
CA LEU A 24 2.86 -8.05 -4.21
C LEU A 24 3.38 -7.95 -2.77
N ILE A 25 2.49 -7.66 -1.81
CA ILE A 25 2.86 -7.52 -0.39
C ILE A 25 3.12 -8.86 0.31
N GLY A 26 2.65 -9.97 -0.27
CA GLY A 26 2.81 -11.31 0.29
C GLY A 26 2.25 -11.48 1.70
N LYS A 27 2.71 -12.54 2.40
CA LYS A 27 2.31 -12.81 3.80
C LYS A 27 2.90 -11.79 4.78
N GLU A 28 4.13 -11.32 4.53
CA GLU A 28 4.83 -10.41 5.43
C GLU A 28 4.22 -9.01 5.41
N GLY A 29 3.96 -8.44 4.23
CA GLY A 29 3.30 -7.14 4.13
C GLY A 29 1.87 -7.18 4.69
N LYS A 30 1.15 -8.32 4.56
CA LYS A 30 -0.14 -8.51 5.24
C LYS A 30 -0.01 -8.47 6.77
N LYS A 31 1.06 -9.02 7.34
CA LYS A 31 1.33 -8.95 8.79
C LYS A 31 1.65 -7.52 9.23
N ILE A 32 2.55 -6.81 8.52
CA ILE A 32 2.90 -5.41 8.79
C ILE A 32 1.64 -4.52 8.80
N LEU A 33 0.80 -4.66 7.79
CA LEU A 33 -0.42 -3.88 7.64
C LEU A 33 -1.56 -4.35 8.55
N ASN A 34 -1.42 -5.49 9.24
CA ASN A 34 -2.52 -6.20 9.90
C ASN A 34 -3.75 -6.28 8.98
N TRP A 35 -3.58 -6.87 7.80
CA TRP A 35 -4.52 -6.77 6.68
C TRP A 35 -5.86 -7.45 6.97
N LYS A 36 -6.95 -6.68 6.99
CA LYS A 36 -8.31 -7.16 7.24
C LYS A 36 -9.22 -7.06 6.01
N ALA A 37 -10.33 -7.78 6.04
CA ALA A 37 -11.41 -7.59 5.06
C ALA A 37 -12.03 -6.18 5.19
N GLY A 38 -12.66 -5.69 4.12
CA GLY A 38 -13.33 -4.39 4.12
C GLY A 38 -12.38 -3.18 4.05
N GLN A 39 -12.91 -2.04 4.53
CA GLN A 39 -12.22 -0.76 4.62
C GLN A 39 -11.25 -0.76 5.80
N GLN A 40 -10.05 -0.21 5.60
CA GLN A 40 -9.02 -0.12 6.63
C GLN A 40 -8.16 1.11 6.36
N ARG A 41 -7.60 1.68 7.43
CA ARG A 41 -6.58 2.73 7.34
C ARG A 41 -5.30 2.24 8.00
N PHE A 42 -4.17 2.72 7.51
CA PHE A 42 -2.85 2.31 7.95
C PHE A 42 -2.12 3.50 8.56
N THR A 43 -1.39 3.23 9.63
CA THR A 43 -0.53 4.26 10.24
C THR A 43 0.66 4.57 9.33
N PRO A 44 1.25 5.77 9.42
CA PRO A 44 2.49 6.09 8.70
C PRO A 44 3.62 5.07 8.95
N LYS A 45 3.72 4.54 10.17
CA LYS A 45 4.70 3.50 10.53
C LYS A 45 4.50 2.22 9.73
N GLN A 46 3.26 1.73 9.62
CA GLN A 46 2.94 0.53 8.85
C GLN A 46 3.21 0.72 7.36
N VAL A 47 2.87 1.88 6.81
CA VAL A 47 3.12 2.21 5.40
C VAL A 47 4.62 2.28 5.14
N ARG A 48 5.41 2.88 6.04
CA ARG A 48 6.87 2.92 5.92
C ARG A 48 7.48 1.53 5.93
N GLN A 49 7.10 0.69 6.90
CA GLN A 49 7.60 -0.69 6.98
C GLN A 49 7.22 -1.52 5.74
N LEU A 50 6.03 -1.29 5.16
CA LEU A 50 5.65 -1.94 3.91
C LEU A 50 6.56 -1.51 2.76
N ARG A 51 6.85 -0.22 2.64
CA ARG A 51 7.73 0.32 1.59
C ARG A 51 9.17 -0.16 1.74
N GLU A 52 9.64 -0.33 2.97
CA GLU A 52 10.94 -0.96 3.24
C GLU A 52 10.97 -2.44 2.76
N LEU A 53 9.83 -3.15 2.80
CA LEU A 53 9.73 -4.53 2.35
C LEU A 53 9.62 -4.69 0.83
N ILE A 54 8.72 -3.94 0.19
CA ILE A 54 8.38 -4.12 -1.24
C ILE A 54 8.84 -2.99 -2.16
N GLY A 55 9.54 -2.00 -1.61
CA GLY A 55 9.95 -0.78 -2.30
C GLY A 55 8.92 0.34 -2.21
N GLU A 56 9.38 1.55 -2.53
CA GLU A 56 8.49 2.70 -2.73
C GLU A 56 7.53 2.43 -3.90
N PRO A 57 6.27 2.87 -3.80
CA PRO A 57 5.38 2.85 -4.96
C PRO A 57 6.04 3.60 -6.11
N LEU A 58 5.88 3.09 -7.34
CA LEU A 58 6.28 3.82 -8.54
C LEU A 58 5.61 5.18 -8.44
N LYS A 59 6.40 6.24 -8.22
CA LYS A 59 5.88 7.61 -8.29
C LYS A 59 5.13 7.66 -9.60
N ARG A 60 3.82 7.95 -9.55
CA ARG A 60 3.20 8.55 -10.73
C ARG A 60 4.09 9.77 -10.97
N GLU A 61 4.93 9.70 -11.99
CA GLU A 61 5.48 10.92 -12.55
C GLU A 61 4.24 11.79 -12.74
N GLU A 62 4.13 12.87 -11.97
CA GLU A 62 3.31 14.00 -12.33
C GLU A 62 3.89 14.52 -13.65
N LYS A 63 3.65 13.78 -14.73
CA LYS A 63 3.68 14.34 -16.07
C LYS A 63 2.33 15.00 -16.23
N TYR A 64 2.40 16.24 -16.71
CA TYR A 64 1.32 17.20 -16.98
C TYR A 64 0.91 18.02 -15.75
N GLY A 65 1.17 19.33 -15.68
CA GLY A 65 1.71 20.29 -16.67
C GLY A 65 1.67 21.69 -16.09
#